data_AF-A0A8T8DZU9-F1
#
_entry.id   AF-A0A8T8DZU9-F1
#
_cell.length_a   1.000
_cell.length_b   1.000
_cell.length_c   1.000
_cell.angle_alpha   90.00
_cell.angle_beta   90.00
_cell.angle_gamma   90.00
#
_symmetry.space_group_name_H-M   'P 1'
#
loop_
_entity.id
_entity.type
_entity.pdbx_description
1 polymer ?
#
loop_
_entity_poly.entity_id
_entity_poly.type
_entity_poly.pdbx_seq_one_letter_code
_entity_poly.pdbx_strand_id
1 'polypeptide(L)'
;MSNQPISEIELTQDHLDFLFDAGASPAFLEVVGQTGDDLPSTVERNSARDEVKKYVKWGDLDGSPDDLVPMGGHFFEALWSGDLYDAFTRADLNNRKILLLTFGERRINAYRPNRSYPTVARLQGRA
;
A
#
# COMPACT_ATOMS: atom_id res chain seq x y z
N MET A 1 -7.84 -8.29 -20.80
CA MET A 1 -8.82 -7.96 -19.74
C MET A 1 -9.44 -9.24 -19.18
N SER A 2 -9.37 -9.42 -17.86
CA SER A 2 -9.88 -10.62 -17.17
C SER A 2 -11.36 -10.50 -16.80
N ASN A 3 -12.14 -11.56 -17.03
CA ASN A 3 -13.53 -11.68 -16.60
C ASN A 3 -13.67 -12.05 -15.10
N GLN A 4 -12.55 -12.29 -14.42
CA GLN A 4 -12.53 -12.68 -13.01
C GLN A 4 -12.91 -11.49 -12.09
N PRO A 5 -13.66 -11.72 -10.99
CA PRO A 5 -13.89 -10.68 -9.99
C PRO A 5 -12.57 -10.27 -9.31
N ILE A 6 -12.45 -8.99 -8.93
CA ILE A 6 -11.21 -8.43 -8.33
C ILE A 6 -10.81 -9.22 -7.08
N SER A 7 -11.77 -9.65 -6.27
CA SER A 7 -11.52 -10.43 -5.05
C SER A 7 -10.72 -11.70 -5.30
N GLU A 8 -10.91 -12.35 -6.45
CA GLU A 8 -10.26 -13.62 -6.80
C GLU A 8 -8.94 -13.42 -7.56
N ILE A 9 -8.60 -12.20 -7.99
CA ILE A 9 -7.32 -11.94 -8.65
C ILE A 9 -6.19 -12.16 -7.65
N GLU A 10 -5.28 -13.06 -7.99
CA GLU A 10 -4.04 -13.31 -7.25
C GLU A 10 -2.91 -12.45 -7.81
N LEU A 11 -2.13 -11.84 -6.91
CA LEU A 11 -0.94 -11.11 -7.29
C LEU A 11 0.25 -12.06 -7.26
N THR A 12 0.93 -12.21 -8.41
CA THR A 12 2.13 -13.02 -8.57
C THR A 12 3.39 -12.20 -8.30
N GLN A 13 4.54 -12.88 -8.24
CA GLN A 13 5.83 -12.19 -8.15
C GLN A 13 6.07 -11.29 -9.38
N ASP A 14 5.72 -11.74 -10.58
CA ASP A 14 5.86 -10.95 -11.81
C ASP A 14 5.10 -9.62 -11.72
N HIS A 15 3.92 -9.59 -11.10
CA HIS A 15 3.20 -8.32 -10.87
C HIS A 15 3.96 -7.39 -9.91
N LEU A 16 4.57 -7.95 -8.85
CA LEU A 16 5.34 -7.15 -7.89
C LEU A 16 6.64 -6.62 -8.50
N ASP A 17 7.30 -7.44 -9.32
CA ASP A 17 8.51 -7.05 -10.05
C ASP A 17 8.19 -5.95 -11.07
N PHE A 18 7.09 -6.07 -11.81
CA PHE A 18 6.61 -5.01 -12.70
C PHE A 18 6.41 -3.68 -11.96
N LEU A 19 5.75 -3.72 -10.80
CA LEU A 19 5.51 -2.51 -9.99
C LEU A 19 6.80 -1.91 -9.47
N PHE A 20 7.76 -2.74 -9.06
CA PHE A 20 9.09 -2.30 -8.66
C PHE A 20 9.79 -1.56 -9.80
N ASP A 21 9.77 -2.14 -11.00
CA ASP A 21 10.36 -1.55 -12.20
C ASP A 21 9.65 -0.26 -12.62
N ALA A 22 8.35 -0.15 -12.36
CA ALA A 22 7.55 1.07 -12.54
C ALA A 22 7.84 2.16 -11.48
N GLY A 23 8.73 1.89 -10.52
CA GLY A 23 9.16 2.86 -9.51
C GLY A 23 8.38 2.81 -8.19
N ALA A 24 7.61 1.75 -7.93
CA ALA A 24 7.00 1.54 -6.63
C ALA A 24 8.06 1.28 -5.56
N SER A 25 7.92 1.90 -4.39
CA SER A 25 8.85 1.70 -3.29
C SER A 25 8.80 0.27 -2.73
N PRO A 26 9.89 -0.22 -2.12
CA PRO A 26 9.87 -1.51 -1.41
C PRO A 26 8.78 -1.59 -0.32
N ALA A 27 8.46 -0.45 0.32
CA ALA A 27 7.40 -0.38 1.32
C ALA A 27 6.01 -0.62 0.70
N PHE A 28 5.77 -0.09 -0.50
CA PHE A 28 4.55 -0.35 -1.25
C PHE A 28 4.39 -1.84 -1.54
N LEU A 29 5.44 -2.48 -2.04
CA LEU A 29 5.43 -3.91 -2.37
C LEU A 29 5.22 -4.77 -1.12
N GLU A 30 5.81 -4.40 0.02
CA GLU A 30 5.64 -5.12 1.29
C GLU A 30 4.18 -5.10 1.77
N VAL A 31 3.48 -3.97 1.59
CA VAL A 31 2.06 -3.82 1.93
C VAL A 31 1.16 -4.54 0.92
N VAL A 32 1.43 -4.40 -0.39
CA VAL A 32 0.67 -5.06 -1.45
C VAL A 32 0.80 -6.58 -1.35
N GLY A 33 1.97 -7.07 -0.93
CA GLY A 33 2.25 -8.49 -0.70
C GLY A 33 1.44 -9.12 0.44
N GLN A 34 0.97 -8.34 1.42
CA GLN A 34 0.16 -8.86 2.53
C GLN A 34 -1.18 -9.43 2.02
N THR A 35 -1.36 -10.73 2.20
CA THR A 35 -2.61 -11.44 1.90
C THR A 35 -3.58 -11.38 3.09
N GLY A 36 -4.82 -11.82 2.88
CA GLY A 36 -5.81 -11.86 3.97
C GLY A 36 -5.36 -12.70 5.17
N ASP A 37 -4.58 -13.76 4.92
CA ASP A 37 -4.07 -14.66 5.95
C ASP A 37 -2.93 -14.04 6.79
N ASP A 38 -2.23 -13.05 6.23
CA ASP A 38 -1.16 -12.32 6.93
C ASP A 38 -1.71 -11.21 7.83
N LEU A 39 -2.97 -10.82 7.61
CA LEU A 39 -3.57 -9.67 8.27
C LEU A 39 -4.39 -10.07 9.50
N PRO A 40 -4.48 -9.22 10.53
CA PRO A 40 -5.31 -9.49 11.69
C PRO A 40 -6.78 -9.56 11.28
N SER A 41 -7.58 -10.40 11.92
CA SER A 41 -9.02 -10.56 11.63
C SER A 41 -9.86 -9.28 11.77
N THR A 42 -9.30 -8.23 12.36
CA THR A 42 -9.93 -6.89 12.45
C THR A 42 -9.61 -5.97 11.27
N VAL A 43 -8.87 -6.47 10.28
CA VAL A 43 -8.56 -5.79 9.02
C VAL A 43 -9.43 -6.41 7.94
N GLU A 44 -10.41 -5.66 7.49
CA GLU A 44 -11.41 -6.14 6.51
C GLU A 44 -10.94 -5.96 5.07
N ARG A 45 -9.92 -5.12 4.85
CA ARG A 45 -9.49 -4.69 3.51
C ARG A 45 -8.04 -4.21 3.51
N ASN A 46 -7.33 -4.55 2.42
CA ASN A 46 -6.05 -3.94 2.05
C ASN A 46 -6.24 -3.12 0.76
N SER A 47 -6.43 -1.81 0.91
CA SER A 47 -6.81 -0.98 -0.25
C SER A 47 -5.70 -0.81 -1.29
N ALA A 48 -4.43 -0.89 -0.88
CA ALA A 48 -3.31 -0.84 -1.83
C ALA A 48 -3.28 -2.11 -2.68
N ARG A 49 -3.47 -3.27 -2.06
CA ARG A 49 -3.58 -4.56 -2.77
C ARG A 49 -4.80 -4.59 -3.69
N ASP A 50 -5.95 -4.11 -3.22
CA ASP A 50 -7.17 -4.04 -4.03
C ASP A 50 -6.99 -3.16 -5.27
N GLU A 51 -6.24 -2.05 -5.14
CA GLU A 51 -5.96 -1.17 -6.28
C GLU A 51 -5.08 -1.87 -7.32
N VAL A 52 -3.99 -2.50 -6.88
CA VAL A 52 -3.10 -3.27 -7.78
C VAL A 52 -3.83 -4.42 -8.48
N LYS A 53 -4.74 -5.11 -7.78
CA LYS A 53 -5.57 -6.15 -8.42
C LYS A 53 -6.42 -5.58 -9.57
N LYS A 54 -6.79 -4.31 -9.52
CA LYS A 54 -7.49 -3.69 -10.65
C LYS A 54 -6.57 -3.44 -11.84
N TYR A 55 -5.32 -3.05 -11.61
CA TYR A 55 -4.33 -2.94 -12.69
C TYR A 55 -4.21 -4.24 -13.48
N VAL A 56 -4.13 -5.37 -12.77
CA VAL A 56 -4.15 -6.71 -13.40
C VAL A 56 -5.45 -6.95 -14.17
N LYS A 57 -6.61 -6.60 -13.59
CA LYS A 57 -7.92 -6.79 -14.22
C LYS A 57 -8.03 -6.07 -15.56
N TRP A 58 -7.56 -4.82 -15.59
CA TRP A 58 -7.70 -3.91 -16.72
C TRP A 58 -6.55 -4.02 -17.73
N GLY A 59 -5.47 -4.74 -17.39
CA GLY A 59 -4.33 -4.97 -18.28
C GLY A 59 -3.30 -3.83 -18.21
N ASP A 60 -3.31 -3.02 -17.16
CA ASP A 60 -2.36 -1.91 -16.99
C ASP A 60 -0.93 -2.41 -16.78
N LEU A 61 -0.75 -3.68 -16.39
CA LEU A 61 0.55 -4.34 -16.22
C LEU A 61 1.01 -5.12 -17.46
N ASP A 62 0.26 -5.08 -18.57
CA ASP A 62 0.62 -5.79 -19.81
C ASP A 62 1.62 -4.98 -20.68
N GLY A 63 1.87 -3.72 -20.33
CA GLY A 63 2.69 -2.76 -21.07
C GLY A 63 4.15 -2.65 -20.61
N SER A 64 4.77 -1.50 -20.86
CA SER A 64 6.08 -1.17 -20.27
C SER A 64 5.89 -0.64 -18.84
N PRO A 65 6.71 -1.04 -17.85
CA PRO A 65 6.68 -0.46 -16.51
C PRO A 65 6.81 1.08 -16.50
N ASP A 66 7.61 1.63 -17.40
CA ASP A 66 7.83 3.08 -17.54
C ASP A 66 6.56 3.86 -17.94
N ASP A 67 5.58 3.18 -18.54
CA ASP A 67 4.32 3.79 -18.99
C ASP A 67 3.24 3.75 -17.89
N LEU A 68 3.47 3.02 -16.80
CA LEU A 68 2.49 2.90 -15.72
C LEU A 68 2.41 4.21 -14.95
N VAL A 69 1.24 4.86 -15.02
CA VAL A 69 0.91 6.00 -14.16
C VAL A 69 0.15 5.47 -12.95
N PRO A 70 0.75 5.43 -11.75
CA PRO A 70 0.07 4.94 -10.56
C PRO A 70 -1.14 5.83 -10.26
N MET A 71 -2.33 5.25 -10.40
CA MET A 71 -3.59 5.89 -10.04
C MET A 71 -4.06 5.37 -8.70
N GLY A 72 -4.11 6.25 -7.71
CA GLY A 72 -4.62 5.95 -6.39
C GLY A 72 -4.94 7.21 -5.61
N GLY A 73 -5.67 7.07 -4.50
CA GLY A 73 -5.84 8.19 -3.57
C GLY A 73 -4.54 8.53 -2.84
N HIS A 74 -4.52 9.61 -2.07
CA HIS A 74 -3.28 10.11 -1.47
C HIS A 74 -2.53 9.11 -0.56
N PHE A 75 -3.22 8.16 0.08
CA PHE A 75 -2.58 7.07 0.82
C PHE A 75 -1.71 6.21 -0.11
N PHE A 76 -2.25 5.85 -1.27
CA PHE A 76 -1.57 5.01 -2.25
C PHE A 76 -0.35 5.72 -2.83
N GLU A 77 -0.48 7.01 -3.20
CA GLU A 77 0.62 7.83 -3.73
C GLU A 77 1.78 7.97 -2.71
N ALA A 78 1.45 8.25 -1.44
CA ALA A 78 2.44 8.35 -0.38
C ALA A 78 3.15 7.01 -0.13
N LEU A 79 2.39 5.90 -0.15
CA LEU A 79 2.97 4.58 0.02
C LEU A 79 3.84 4.17 -1.19
N TRP A 80 3.38 4.46 -2.41
CA TRP A 80 4.13 4.25 -3.65
C TRP A 80 5.49 4.92 -3.61
N SER A 81 5.55 6.19 -3.20
CA SER A 81 6.80 6.95 -3.04
C SER A 81 7.65 6.53 -1.82
N GLY A 82 7.11 5.68 -0.94
CA GLY A 82 7.81 5.18 0.25
C GLY A 82 7.79 6.14 1.44
N ASP A 83 6.96 7.19 1.42
CA ASP A 83 6.74 8.06 2.57
C ASP A 83 5.77 7.39 3.56
N LEU A 84 6.35 6.59 4.48
CA LEU A 84 5.58 5.84 5.47
C LEU A 84 4.77 6.74 6.41
N TYR A 85 5.27 7.93 6.73
CA TYR A 85 4.59 8.81 7.67
C TYR A 85 3.39 9.47 6.98
N ASP A 86 3.57 10.04 5.78
CA ASP A 86 2.47 10.63 5.04
C ASP A 86 1.41 9.59 4.68
N ALA A 87 1.84 8.38 4.26
CA ALA A 87 0.94 7.24 4.05
C ALA A 87 0.11 6.93 5.30
N PHE A 88 0.74 6.87 6.48
CA PHE A 88 0.02 6.61 7.73
C PHE A 88 -1.01 7.70 8.06
N THR A 89 -0.67 8.98 7.83
CA THR A 89 -1.60 10.08 8.13
C THR A 89 -2.84 10.07 7.24
N ARG A 90 -2.68 9.65 5.97
CA ARG A 90 -3.74 9.59 4.94
C ARG A 90 -4.52 8.27 4.92
N ALA A 91 -3.98 7.23 5.55
CA ALA A 91 -4.59 5.92 5.64
C ALA A 91 -5.89 5.93 6.47
N ASP A 92 -6.86 5.13 6.03
CA ASP A 92 -8.02 4.76 6.85
C ASP A 92 -7.63 3.80 8.00
N LEU A 93 -8.60 3.41 8.83
CA LEU A 93 -8.35 2.55 9.99
C LEU A 93 -7.74 1.19 9.62
N ASN A 94 -8.17 0.58 8.50
CA ASN A 94 -7.66 -0.72 8.06
C ASN A 94 -6.20 -0.58 7.61
N ASN A 95 -5.91 0.37 6.72
CA ASN A 95 -4.56 0.57 6.20
C ASN A 95 -3.59 1.05 7.30
N ARG A 96 -4.03 1.81 8.31
CA ARG A 96 -3.20 2.15 9.47
C ARG A 96 -2.78 0.90 10.26
N LYS A 97 -3.69 -0.05 10.47
CA LYS A 97 -3.38 -1.33 11.13
C LYS A 97 -2.36 -2.13 10.31
N ILE A 98 -2.52 -2.18 8.98
CA ILE A 98 -1.56 -2.83 8.08
C ILE A 98 -0.18 -2.19 8.21
N LEU A 99 -0.07 -0.86 8.05
CA LEU A 99 1.21 -0.15 8.16
C LEU A 99 1.90 -0.39 9.51
N LEU A 100 1.14 -0.38 10.60
CA LEU A 100 1.67 -0.66 11.94
C LEU A 100 2.16 -2.08 12.11
N LEU A 101 1.41 -3.06 11.59
CA LEU A 101 1.81 -4.45 11.61
C LEU A 101 3.09 -4.67 10.79
N THR A 102 3.14 -4.12 9.58
CA THR A 102 4.25 -4.31 8.63
C THR A 102 5.52 -3.58 9.07
N PHE A 103 5.41 -2.31 9.44
CA PHE A 103 6.59 -1.45 9.66
C PHE A 103 6.88 -1.15 11.13
N GLY A 104 5.87 -1.25 11.99
CA GLY A 104 5.94 -0.80 13.37
C GLY A 104 5.99 0.72 13.51
N GLU A 105 5.54 1.21 14.66
CA GLU A 105 5.49 2.64 14.96
C GLU A 105 6.88 3.32 14.81
N ARG A 106 7.95 2.68 15.28
CA ARG A 106 9.29 3.26 15.26
C ARG A 106 9.75 3.61 13.84
N ARG A 107 9.52 2.71 12.87
CA ARG A 107 9.93 2.91 11.48
C ARG A 107 9.11 4.01 10.82
N ILE A 108 7.79 4.01 11.03
CA ILE A 108 6.91 5.07 10.50
C ILE A 108 7.30 6.44 11.09
N ASN A 109 7.55 6.53 12.40
CA ASN A 109 7.96 7.78 13.04
C ASN A 109 9.32 8.31 12.52
N ALA A 110 10.19 7.44 11.96
CA ALA A 110 11.47 7.87 11.39
C ALA A 110 11.30 8.70 10.10
N TYR A 111 10.16 8.56 9.41
CA TYR A 111 9.80 9.34 8.22
C TYR A 111 9.11 10.67 8.56
N ARG A 112 8.99 11.02 9.84
CA ARG A 112 8.42 12.31 10.24
C ARG A 112 9.24 13.46 9.64
N PRO A 113 8.59 14.47 9.02
CA PRO A 113 9.31 15.60 8.43
C PRO A 113 10.19 16.33 9.45
N ASN A 114 9.72 16.47 10.70
CA ASN A 114 10.49 16.97 11.83
C ASN A 114 9.81 16.65 13.16
N ARG A 115 10.41 17.11 14.27
CA ARG A 115 9.96 16.83 15.64
C ARG A 115 8.64 17.49 16.04
N SER A 116 8.13 18.47 15.30
CA SER A 116 6.87 19.16 15.63
C SER A 116 5.62 18.38 15.18
N TYR A 117 5.74 17.52 14.17
CA TYR A 117 4.67 16.65 13.72
C TYR A 117 4.29 15.64 14.82
N PRO A 118 3.02 15.24 14.99
CA PRO A 118 2.65 14.26 16.00
C PRO A 118 3.34 12.91 15.76
N THR A 119 3.52 12.12 16.82
CA THR A 119 3.93 10.71 16.66
C THR A 119 2.73 9.88 16.20
N VAL A 120 3.01 8.71 15.64
CA VAL A 120 2.00 7.69 15.30
C VAL A 120 1.11 7.37 16.51
N ALA A 121 1.66 7.12 17.70
CA ALA A 121 0.85 6.89 18.91
C ALA A 121 -0.12 8.05 19.20
N ARG A 122 0.31 9.31 18.98
CA ARG A 122 -0.53 10.49 19.20
C ARG A 122 -1.64 10.63 18.14
N LEU A 123 -1.38 10.16 16.92
CA LEU A 123 -2.38 10.12 15.84
C LEU A 123 -3.41 9.02 16.06
N GLN A 124 -3.03 7.88 16.63
CA GLN A 124 -3.95 6.79 16.95
C GLN A 124 -4.94 7.16 18.05
N GLY A 125 -4.51 7.89 19.08
CA GLY A 125 -5.39 8.33 20.18
C GLY A 125 -6.41 9.42 19.80
N ARG A 126 -6.54 9.77 18.52
CA ARG A 126 -7.48 10.76 17.97
C ARG A 126 -8.51 10.16 17.01
N ALA A 127 -8.43 8.86 16.75
CA ALA A 127 -9.27 8.15 15.80
C ALA A 127 -10.53 7.58 16.46
#